data_AF-A0A967L8U4-F1
#
_entry.id   AF-A0A967L8U4-F1
#
_cell.length_a   1.000
_cell.length_b   1.000
_cell.length_c   1.000
_cell.angle_alpha   90.00
_cell.angle_beta   90.00
_cell.angle_gamma   90.00
#
_symmetry.space_group_name_H-M   'P 1'
#
loop_
_entity.id
_entity.type
_entity.pdbx_description
1 polymer ?
#
loop_
_entity_poly.entity_id
_entity_poly.type
_entity_poly.pdbx_seq_one_letter_code
_entity_poly.pdbx_strand_id
1 'polypeptide(L)'
;MINPGNGELVGTVADVTEAETRRAIEAASAAFDGWRALTANQRSAILRNWYQLIMENQEDLAQLMTHEMGKPINEARGEAAYGASFVEWYAEEGRRAY
;
A
#
# COMPACT_ATOMS: atom_id res chain seq x y z
N MET A 1 1.25 -4.58 18.36
CA MET A 1 0.92 -3.18 18.02
C MET A 1 -0.08 -2.67 19.03
N ILE A 2 0.30 -1.63 19.79
CA ILE A 2 -0.51 -1.06 20.87
C ILE A 2 -0.93 0.34 20.43
N ASN A 3 -2.18 0.71 20.71
CA ASN A 3 -2.68 2.05 20.45
C ASN A 3 -2.04 3.04 21.43
N PRO A 4 -1.28 4.04 20.95
CA PRO A 4 -0.57 4.96 21.83
C PRO A 4 -1.49 5.91 22.62
N GLY A 5 -2.74 6.10 22.17
CA GLY A 5 -3.69 7.00 22.82
C GLY A 5 -4.40 6.40 24.04
N ASN A 6 -4.54 5.07 24.12
CA ASN A 6 -5.28 4.40 25.20
C ASN A 6 -4.62 3.11 25.73
N GLY A 7 -3.55 2.63 25.11
CA GLY A 7 -2.83 1.43 25.54
C GLY A 7 -3.47 0.10 25.12
N GLU A 8 -4.52 0.11 24.31
CA GLU A 8 -5.21 -1.11 23.87
C GLU A 8 -4.42 -1.85 22.77
N LEU A 9 -4.54 -3.18 22.74
CA LEU A 9 -3.95 -4.00 21.68
C LEU A 9 -4.73 -3.81 20.38
N VAL A 10 -4.08 -3.28 19.35
CA VAL A 10 -4.65 -3.10 17.99
C VAL A 10 -4.49 -4.39 17.17
N GLY A 11 -3.36 -5.06 17.33
CA GLY A 11 -3.07 -6.30 16.62
C GLY A 11 -1.63 -6.77 16.80
N THR A 12 -1.30 -7.88 16.15
CA THR A 12 0.03 -8.46 16.12
C THR A 12 0.56 -8.45 14.70
N VAL A 13 1.85 -8.14 14.54
CA VAL A 13 2.55 -8.22 13.26
C VAL A 13 3.53 -9.38 13.32
N ALA A 14 3.70 -10.10 12.21
CA ALA A 14 4.70 -11.15 12.13
C ALA A 14 6.11 -10.53 12.16
N ASP A 15 6.96 -11.03 13.04
CA ASP A 15 8.40 -10.74 13.03
C ASP A 15 9.07 -11.74 12.10
N VAL A 16 9.32 -11.30 10.86
CA VAL A 16 9.78 -12.18 9.78
C VAL A 16 11.30 -12.40 9.86
N THR A 17 11.69 -13.64 9.58
CA THR A 17 13.08 -14.13 9.62
C THR A 17 13.75 -14.04 8.25
N GLU A 18 15.08 -14.27 8.22
CA GLU A 18 15.84 -14.38 6.97
C GLU A 18 15.23 -15.39 5.99
N ALA A 19 14.71 -16.51 6.50
CA ALA A 19 14.10 -17.53 5.67
C ALA A 19 12.82 -17.02 4.98
N GLU A 20 12.01 -16.20 5.66
CA GLU A 20 10.83 -15.57 5.08
C GLU A 20 11.18 -14.49 4.07
N THR A 21 12.20 -13.68 4.36
CA THR A 21 12.73 -12.70 3.43
C THR A 21 13.22 -13.36 2.14
N ARG A 22 13.96 -14.47 2.25
CA ARG A 22 14.44 -15.23 1.09
C ARG A 22 13.29 -15.74 0.23
N ARG A 23 12.23 -16.29 0.85
CA ARG A 23 11.03 -16.73 0.12
C ARG A 23 10.34 -15.56 -0.60
N ALA A 24 10.26 -14.38 0.02
CA ALA A 24 9.69 -13.20 -0.61
C ALA A 24 10.51 -12.75 -1.85
N ILE A 25 11.84 -12.79 -1.78
CA ILE A 25 12.74 -12.48 -2.90
C ILE A 25 12.55 -13.47 -4.05
N GLU A 26 12.52 -14.77 -3.74
CA GLU A 26 12.32 -15.82 -4.75
C GLU A 26 10.97 -15.67 -5.45
N ALA A 27 9.90 -15.39 -4.69
CA ALA A 27 8.57 -15.13 -5.24
C ALA A 27 8.54 -13.88 -6.14
N ALA A 28 9.19 -12.79 -5.73
CA ALA A 28 9.30 -11.57 -6.52
C ALA A 28 10.08 -11.81 -7.82
N SER A 29 11.19 -12.56 -7.75
CA SER A 29 11.99 -12.93 -8.93
C SER A 29 11.18 -13.78 -9.91
N ALA A 30 10.40 -14.75 -9.41
CA ALA A 30 9.56 -15.60 -10.26
C ALA A 30 8.41 -14.82 -10.93
N ALA A 31 7.84 -13.83 -10.25
CA ALA A 31 6.76 -12.99 -10.80
C ALA A 31 7.27 -11.94 -11.80
N PHE A 32 8.57 -11.61 -11.78
CA PHE A 32 9.12 -10.49 -12.53
C PHE A 32 8.92 -10.62 -14.05
N ASP A 33 9.15 -11.81 -14.62
CA ASP A 33 9.01 -12.02 -16.07
C ASP A 33 7.57 -11.82 -16.54
N GLY A 34 6.59 -12.24 -15.75
CA GLY A 34 5.17 -11.97 -16.02
C GLY A 34 4.84 -10.47 -15.91
N TRP A 35 5.33 -9.80 -14.87
CA TRP A 35 5.08 -8.38 -14.65
C TRP A 35 5.69 -7.48 -15.73
N ARG A 36 6.96 -7.73 -16.11
CA ARG A 36 7.67 -6.94 -17.13
C ARG A 36 7.07 -7.11 -18.53
N ALA A 37 6.45 -8.26 -18.81
CA ALA A 37 5.81 -8.53 -20.10
C ALA A 37 4.49 -7.76 -20.30
N LEU A 38 3.89 -7.26 -19.22
CA LEU A 38 2.71 -6.39 -19.31
C LEU A 38 3.06 -5.11 -20.07
N THR A 39 2.10 -4.62 -20.85
CA THR A 39 2.19 -3.29 -21.45
C THR A 39 2.07 -2.20 -20.38
N ALA A 40 2.56 -1.00 -20.68
CA ALA A 40 2.38 0.16 -19.79
C ALA A 40 0.90 0.43 -19.47
N ASN A 41 0.01 0.25 -20.46
CA ASN A 41 -1.43 0.40 -20.27
C ASN A 41 -2.02 -0.63 -19.30
N GLN A 42 -1.58 -1.89 -19.36
CA GLN A 42 -2.04 -2.92 -18.43
C GLN A 42 -1.57 -2.63 -17.00
N ARG A 43 -0.30 -2.26 -16.81
CA ARG A 43 0.21 -1.88 -15.48
C ARG A 43 -0.51 -0.64 -14.93
N SER A 44 -0.74 0.36 -15.78
CA SER A 44 -1.51 1.55 -15.44
C SER A 44 -2.92 1.21 -14.96
N ALA A 45 -3.64 0.32 -15.66
CA ALA A 45 -4.97 -0.10 -15.25
C ALA A 45 -4.98 -0.78 -13.87
N ILE A 46 -3.98 -1.62 -13.57
CA ILE A 46 -3.82 -2.26 -12.25
C ILE A 46 -3.61 -1.20 -11.16
N LEU A 47 -2.69 -0.26 -11.37
CA LEU A 47 -2.41 0.81 -10.40
C LEU A 47 -3.60 1.75 -10.22
N ARG A 48 -4.32 2.09 -11.30
CA ARG A 48 -5.55 2.88 -11.22
C ARG A 48 -6.63 2.18 -10.42
N ASN A 49 -6.80 0.87 -10.60
CA ASN A 49 -7.73 0.09 -9.80
C ASN A 49 -7.33 0.09 -8.31
N TRP A 50 -6.03 -0.03 -8.02
CA TRP A 50 -5.54 0.06 -6.64
C TRP A 50 -5.79 1.44 -6.01
N TYR A 51 -5.57 2.53 -6.76
CA TYR A 51 -5.95 3.87 -6.32
C TYR A 51 -7.43 3.95 -5.94
N GLN A 52 -8.33 3.45 -6.79
CA GLN A 52 -9.78 3.45 -6.50
C GLN A 52 -10.08 2.68 -5.22
N LEU A 53 -9.49 1.50 -5.05
CA LEU A 53 -9.67 0.71 -3.82
C LEU A 53 -9.15 1.44 -2.57
N ILE A 54 -8.03 2.17 -2.65
CA ILE A 54 -7.55 2.98 -1.52
C ILE A 54 -8.55 4.09 -1.19
N MET A 55 -9.08 4.78 -2.21
CA MET A 55 -10.05 5.86 -2.02
C MET A 55 -11.40 5.35 -1.47
N GLU A 56 -11.88 4.21 -1.97
CA GLU A 56 -13.10 3.54 -1.49
C GLU A 56 -12.97 3.12 -0.02
N ASN A 57 -11.77 2.72 0.41
CA ASN A 57 -11.47 2.27 1.78
C ASN A 57 -10.72 3.34 2.61
N GLN A 58 -10.78 4.61 2.21
CA GLN A 58 -10.00 5.68 2.83
C GLN A 58 -10.29 5.81 4.34
N GLU A 59 -11.56 5.65 4.73
CA GLU A 59 -11.97 5.78 6.12
C GLU A 59 -11.41 4.64 6.99
N ASP A 60 -11.48 3.40 6.50
CA ASP A 60 -10.96 2.23 7.21
C ASP A 60 -9.43 2.31 7.37
N LEU A 61 -8.73 2.74 6.32
CA LEU A 61 -7.29 3.00 6.36
C LEU A 61 -6.94 4.12 7.34
N ALA A 62 -7.75 5.19 7.39
CA ALA A 62 -7.56 6.29 8.33
C ALA A 62 -7.73 5.85 9.78
N GLN A 63 -8.77 5.04 10.07
CA GLN A 63 -8.99 4.48 11.40
C GLN A 63 -7.83 3.57 11.81
N LEU A 64 -7.36 2.69 10.93
CA LEU A 64 -6.22 1.82 11.20
C LEU A 64 -4.97 2.65 11.57
N MET A 65 -4.64 3.66 10.77
CA MET A 65 -3.49 4.54 11.04
C MET A 65 -3.65 5.33 12.34
N THR A 66 -4.85 5.81 12.66
CA THR A 66 -5.11 6.50 13.94
C THR A 66 -4.92 5.56 15.12
N HIS A 67 -5.42 4.32 15.04
CA HIS A 67 -5.27 3.33 16.11
C HIS A 67 -3.82 2.84 16.26
N GLU A 68 -3.11 2.62 15.16
CA GLU A 68 -1.71 2.16 15.18
C GLU A 68 -0.74 3.28 15.61
N MET A 69 -0.90 4.49 15.07
CA MET A 69 0.12 5.55 15.16
C MET A 69 -0.29 6.69 16.12
N GLY A 70 -1.57 6.79 16.48
CA GLY A 70 -2.10 7.86 17.35
C GLY A 70 -2.39 9.19 16.64
N LYS A 71 -2.27 9.25 15.31
CA LYS A 71 -2.49 10.48 14.55
C LYS A 71 -3.98 10.88 14.55
N PRO A 72 -4.33 12.18 14.58
CA PRO A 72 -5.71 12.62 14.45
C PRO A 72 -6.37 12.10 13.17
N ILE A 73 -7.64 11.70 13.24
CA ILE A 73 -8.34 11.05 12.12
C ILE A 73 -8.38 11.91 10.85
N ASN A 74 -8.44 13.24 10.98
CA ASN A 74 -8.42 14.14 9.83
C ASN A 74 -7.06 14.15 9.12
N GLU A 75 -5.96 14.04 9.88
CA GLU A 75 -4.62 13.91 9.31
C GLU A 75 -4.46 12.53 8.66
N ALA A 76 -4.96 11.46 9.28
CA ALA A 76 -4.96 10.12 8.72
C ALA A 76 -5.69 10.03 7.38
N ARG A 77 -6.87 10.66 7.26
CA ARG A 77 -7.60 10.75 5.99
C ARG A 77 -6.79 11.45 4.91
N GLY A 78 -6.18 12.57 5.26
CA GLY A 78 -5.30 13.32 4.37
C GLY A 78 -4.12 12.48 3.88
N GLU A 79 -3.49 11.73 4.78
CA GLU A 79 -2.37 10.85 4.48
C GLU A 79 -2.77 9.68 3.58
N ALA A 80 -3.92 9.05 3.81
CA ALA A 80 -4.44 7.98 2.95
C ALA A 80 -4.67 8.49 1.51
N ALA A 81 -5.31 9.65 1.35
CA ALA A 81 -5.50 10.27 0.04
C ALA A 81 -4.18 10.71 -0.60
N TYR A 82 -3.26 11.24 0.20
CA TYR A 82 -1.95 11.65 -0.28
C TYR A 82 -1.13 10.45 -0.79
N GLY A 83 -1.12 9.34 -0.04
CA GLY A 83 -0.53 8.07 -0.48
C GLY A 83 -1.17 7.55 -1.78
N ALA A 84 -2.50 7.59 -1.87
CA ALA A 84 -3.23 7.20 -3.08
C ALA A 84 -2.82 8.04 -4.30
N SER A 85 -2.59 9.34 -4.12
CA SER A 85 -2.21 10.26 -5.21
C SER A 85 -0.89 9.85 -5.89
N PHE A 86 0.06 9.28 -5.17
CA PHE A 86 1.28 8.73 -5.78
C PHE A 86 0.97 7.55 -6.68
N VAL A 87 0.10 6.63 -6.24
CA VAL A 87 -0.31 5.47 -7.02
C VAL A 87 -0.96 5.90 -8.33
N GLU A 88 -1.86 6.88 -8.27
CA GLU A 88 -2.49 7.46 -9.47
C GLU A 88 -1.45 8.12 -10.39
N TRP A 89 -0.56 8.93 -9.82
CA TRP A 89 0.47 9.62 -10.60
C TRP A 89 1.39 8.65 -11.33
N TYR A 90 1.93 7.62 -10.65
CA TYR A 90 2.79 6.61 -11.27
C TYR A 90 2.05 5.73 -12.28
N ALA A 91 0.73 5.54 -12.12
CA ALA A 91 -0.08 4.86 -13.11
C ALA A 91 -0.09 5.60 -14.46
N GLU A 92 -0.12 6.93 -14.43
CA GLU A 92 -0.10 7.77 -15.63
C GLU A 92 1.34 7.97 -16.14
N GLU A 93 2.30 8.20 -15.25
CA GLU A 93 3.70 8.43 -15.65
C GLU A 93 4.31 7.19 -16.31
N GLY A 94 3.97 5.99 -15.83
CA GLY A 94 4.42 4.74 -16.44
C GLY A 94 3.95 4.54 -17.88
N ARG A 95 2.89 5.23 -18.32
CA ARG A 95 2.43 5.25 -19.73
C ARG A 95 3.21 6.21 -20.61
N ARG A 96 3.90 7.19 -20.01
CA ARG A 96 4.64 8.26 -20.70
C ARG A 96 6.13 7.99 -20.82
N ALA A 97 6.65 7.07 -20.01
CA ALA A 97 8.03 6.63 -20.10
C ALA A 97 8.35 6.09 -21.50
N TYR A 98 9.28 6.76 -22.18
CA TYR A 98 9.74 6.51 -23.55
C TYR A 98 10.63 5.26 -23.66
#